data_AF-A0A453KAQ9-F1
#
_entry.id   AF-A0A453KAQ9-F1
#
_cell.length_a   1.000
_cell.length_b   1.000
_cell.length_c   1.000
_cell.angle_alpha   90.00
_cell.angle_beta   90.00
_cell.angle_gamma   90.00
#
_symmetry.space_group_name_H-M   'P 1'
#
loop_
_entity.id
_entity.type
_entity.pdbx_description
1 polymer ?
#
loop_
_entity_poly.entity_id
_entity_poly.type
_entity_poly.pdbx_seq_one_letter_code
_entity_poly.pdbx_strand_id
1 'polypeptide(L)'
;VAKENADVIVLDDNFTTIINVARWGRAVYINIQKFVQFQLTVNIVALVINFVSACITGSAPLTAVQLLWVNMIMDTLGALALATEPPNDEMMKRPPTGRGESFITKVMWRNIIGQSIYQLVVLGVLMFAGENLLNIEGPDSKTVLNTLIFNSFVFCQVFNEVNSREMEKINIFRGLIGNWVFLGVISATVVFQVVIIEFLGTFASTVPLSWQFWLVSVGLGSISLIIGAILKCIPVKSGEISGSPNGYKPLANGPDDI
;
A
#
# COMPACT_ATOMS: atom_id res chain seq x y z
N VAL A 1 -33.44 -14.10 24.70
CA VAL A 1 -32.30 -14.34 25.61
C VAL A 1 -31.02 -14.74 24.89
N ALA A 2 -30.82 -15.98 24.41
CA ALA A 2 -29.53 -16.39 23.80
C ALA A 2 -29.15 -15.58 22.54
N LYS A 3 -30.12 -15.32 21.66
CA LYS A 3 -29.93 -14.48 20.46
C LYS A 3 -29.62 -13.01 20.79
N GLU A 4 -30.11 -12.51 21.93
CA GLU A 4 -29.93 -11.10 22.34
C GLU A 4 -28.59 -10.87 23.05
N ASN A 5 -27.89 -11.94 23.45
CA ASN A 5 -26.60 -11.88 24.13
C ASN A 5 -25.45 -12.43 23.27
N ALA A 6 -25.70 -12.77 22.01
CA ALA A 6 -24.71 -13.35 21.10
C ALA A 6 -24.16 -12.29 20.14
N ASP A 7 -22.83 -12.23 20.00
CA ASP A 7 -22.17 -11.34 19.02
C ASP A 7 -22.39 -11.79 17.56
N VAL A 8 -22.66 -13.09 17.35
CA VAL A 8 -22.92 -13.69 16.04
C VAL A 8 -24.07 -14.69 16.17
N ILE A 9 -25.07 -14.57 15.29
CA ILE A 9 -26.21 -15.48 15.22
C ILE A 9 -26.12 -16.28 13.92
N VAL A 10 -26.04 -17.60 14.02
CA VAL A 10 -26.09 -18.51 12.87
C VAL A 10 -27.57 -18.74 12.51
N LEU A 11 -27.92 -18.48 11.24
CA LEU A 11 -29.32 -18.52 10.78
C LEU A 11 -29.73 -19.90 10.23
N ASP A 12 -28.76 -20.71 9.81
CA ASP A 12 -28.96 -21.97 9.10
C ASP A 12 -28.60 -23.21 9.94
N ASP A 13 -28.36 -23.04 11.24
CA ASP A 13 -27.97 -24.07 12.22
C ASP A 13 -26.81 -24.98 11.76
N ASN A 14 -25.97 -24.52 10.82
CA ASN A 14 -24.90 -25.30 10.23
C ASN A 14 -23.53 -24.87 10.80
N PHE A 15 -22.78 -25.82 11.35
CA PHE A 15 -21.40 -25.58 11.82
C PHE A 15 -20.46 -25.07 10.71
N THR A 16 -20.77 -25.37 9.45
CA THR A 16 -20.03 -24.87 8.29
C THR A 16 -20.07 -23.34 8.20
N THR A 17 -21.17 -22.71 8.63
CA THR A 17 -21.34 -21.25 8.66
C THR A 17 -20.37 -20.61 9.63
N ILE A 18 -20.10 -21.25 10.77
CA ILE A 18 -19.11 -20.78 11.76
C ILE A 18 -17.70 -20.77 11.15
N ILE A 19 -17.34 -21.82 10.41
CA ILE A 19 -16.03 -21.91 9.73
C ILE A 19 -15.92 -20.83 8.65
N ASN A 20 -16.99 -20.59 7.89
CA ASN A 20 -17.01 -19.56 6.86
C ASN A 20 -16.86 -18.15 7.47
N VAL A 21 -17.57 -17.86 8.57
CA VAL A 21 -17.43 -16.59 9.30
C VAL A 21 -16.00 -16.40 9.80
N ALA A 22 -15.37 -17.46 10.35
CA ALA A 22 -13.97 -17.40 10.78
C ALA A 22 -13.00 -17.14 9.60
N ARG A 23 -13.25 -17.75 8.43
CA ARG A 23 -12.48 -17.51 7.21
C ARG A 23 -12.58 -16.05 6.76
N TRP A 24 -13.80 -15.49 6.75
CA TRP A 24 -14.04 -14.09 6.40
C TRP A 24 -13.41 -13.13 7.42
N GLY A 25 -13.51 -13.42 8.72
CA GLY A 25 -12.86 -12.61 9.77
C GLY A 25 -11.35 -12.53 9.60
N ARG A 26 -10.68 -13.66 9.28
CA ARG A 26 -9.25 -13.69 8.95
C ARG A 26 -8.91 -12.87 7.70
N ALA A 27 -9.75 -12.95 6.67
CA ALA A 27 -9.55 -12.18 5.45
C ALA A 27 -9.64 -10.68 5.71
N VAL A 28 -10.67 -10.23 6.45
CA VAL A 28 -10.83 -8.83 6.84
C VAL A 28 -9.62 -8.34 7.64
N TYR A 29 -9.15 -9.11 8.64
CA TYR A 29 -7.97 -8.73 9.42
C TYR A 29 -6.74 -8.50 8.54
N ILE A 30 -6.45 -9.43 7.63
CA ILE A 30 -5.32 -9.33 6.73
C ILE A 30 -5.50 -8.17 5.72
N ASN A 31 -6.70 -7.94 5.23
CA ASN A 31 -7.00 -6.82 4.33
C ASN A 31 -6.77 -5.47 5.03
N ILE A 32 -7.15 -5.33 6.31
CA ILE A 32 -6.84 -4.14 7.11
C ILE A 32 -5.32 -3.98 7.28
N GLN A 33 -4.57 -5.06 7.53
CA GLN A 33 -3.11 -4.99 7.59
C GLN A 33 -2.50 -4.49 6.27
N LYS A 34 -2.96 -4.99 5.12
CA LYS A 34 -2.51 -4.51 3.79
C LYS A 34 -2.78 -3.02 3.61
N PHE A 35 -4.00 -2.58 3.97
CA PHE A 35 -4.37 -1.18 3.92
C PHE A 35 -3.47 -0.31 4.82
N VAL A 36 -3.26 -0.72 6.07
CA VAL A 36 -2.38 0.02 6.99
C VAL A 36 -0.94 0.06 6.48
N GLN A 37 -0.43 -1.03 5.89
CA GLN A 37 0.90 -1.04 5.26
C GLN A 37 1.03 0.01 4.17
N PHE A 38 0.02 0.08 3.28
CA PHE A 38 -0.04 1.05 2.20
C PHE A 38 -0.11 2.48 2.74
N GLN A 39 -1.11 2.77 3.58
CA GLN A 39 -1.38 4.08 4.17
C GLN A 39 -0.19 4.65 4.94
N LEU A 40 0.49 3.79 5.71
CA LEU A 40 1.62 4.22 6.53
C LEU A 40 2.84 4.55 5.65
N THR A 41 3.03 3.83 4.53
CA THR A 41 4.09 4.14 3.55
C THR A 41 3.83 5.50 2.88
N VAL A 42 2.60 5.73 2.39
CA VAL A 42 2.21 7.01 1.76
C VAL A 42 2.44 8.17 2.72
N ASN A 43 1.97 8.05 3.96
CA ASN A 43 2.08 9.09 4.97
C ASN A 43 3.53 9.38 5.38
N ILE A 44 4.38 8.36 5.56
CA ILE A 44 5.79 8.54 5.88
C ILE A 44 6.49 9.31 4.75
N VAL A 45 6.31 8.88 3.51
CA VAL A 45 6.98 9.50 2.36
C VAL A 45 6.52 10.93 2.19
N ALA A 46 5.20 11.18 2.21
CA ALA A 46 4.61 12.51 2.08
C ALA A 46 5.10 13.46 3.18
N LEU A 47 5.14 13.00 4.44
CA LEU A 47 5.60 13.82 5.55
C LEU A 47 7.08 14.15 5.44
N VAL A 48 7.91 13.12 5.23
CA VAL A 48 9.37 13.28 5.22
C VAL A 48 9.83 14.13 4.02
N ILE A 49 9.28 13.92 2.82
CA ILE A 49 9.69 14.71 1.65
C ILE A 49 9.33 16.20 1.80
N ASN A 50 8.12 16.49 2.30
CA ASN A 50 7.70 17.87 2.50
C ASN A 50 8.47 18.54 3.63
N PHE A 51 8.73 17.82 4.72
CA PHE A 51 9.52 18.33 5.83
C PHE A 51 10.96 18.64 5.41
N VAL A 52 11.65 17.67 4.78
CA VAL A 52 13.03 17.83 4.29
C VAL A 52 13.09 18.97 3.28
N SER A 53 12.12 19.07 2.37
CA SER A 53 12.08 20.15 1.39
C SER A 53 11.89 21.51 2.03
N ALA A 54 10.94 21.63 2.97
CA ALA A 54 10.70 22.88 3.67
C ALA A 54 11.94 23.34 4.45
N CYS A 55 12.70 22.41 5.04
CA CYS A 55 13.95 22.74 5.74
C CYS A 55 15.06 23.22 4.80
N ILE A 56 15.18 22.65 3.59
CA ILE A 56 16.31 22.94 2.69
C ILE A 56 16.01 24.10 1.74
N THR A 57 14.83 24.11 1.13
CA THR A 57 14.45 25.08 0.09
C THR A 57 13.51 26.17 0.59
N GLY A 58 12.95 26.04 1.81
CA GLY A 58 11.94 26.94 2.35
C GLY A 58 10.54 26.76 1.76
N SER A 59 10.35 25.81 0.83
CA SER A 59 9.08 25.53 0.18
C SER A 59 8.82 24.02 0.08
N ALA A 60 7.56 23.61 0.17
CA ALA A 60 7.16 22.22 0.03
C ALA A 60 6.84 21.92 -1.45
N PRO A 61 7.32 20.79 -2.01
CA PRO A 61 7.11 20.45 -3.41
C PRO A 61 5.67 20.00 -3.65
N LEU A 62 5.02 19.46 -2.61
CA LEU A 62 3.62 19.05 -2.63
C LEU A 62 2.78 20.11 -1.92
N THR A 63 1.76 20.61 -2.61
CA THR A 63 0.84 21.59 -2.02
C THR A 63 -0.14 20.91 -1.05
N ALA A 64 -0.74 21.70 -0.15
CA ALA A 64 -1.75 21.18 0.77
C ALA A 64 -2.93 20.51 0.03
N VAL A 65 -3.33 21.04 -1.12
CA VAL A 65 -4.41 20.48 -1.96
C VAL A 65 -3.98 19.13 -2.57
N GLN A 66 -2.74 19.02 -3.05
CA GLN A 66 -2.19 17.78 -3.59
C GLN A 66 -2.10 16.68 -2.52
N LEU A 67 -1.69 17.03 -1.29
CA LEU A 67 -1.68 16.10 -0.16
C LEU A 67 -3.09 15.69 0.26
N LEU A 68 -4.05 16.61 0.24
CA LEU A 68 -5.44 16.31 0.53
C LEU A 68 -6.01 15.35 -0.52
N TRP A 69 -5.72 15.56 -1.80
CA TRP A 69 -6.11 14.64 -2.87
C TRP A 69 -5.62 13.22 -2.60
N VAL A 70 -4.34 13.05 -2.27
CA VAL A 70 -3.77 11.73 -1.98
C VAL A 70 -4.40 11.13 -0.73
N ASN A 71 -4.44 11.88 0.37
CA ASN A 71 -4.91 11.38 1.66
C ASN A 71 -6.43 11.15 1.73
N MET A 72 -7.22 11.87 0.94
CA MET A 72 -8.67 11.80 0.99
C MET A 72 -9.24 10.90 -0.09
N ILE A 73 -8.73 10.96 -1.33
CA ILE A 73 -9.36 10.28 -2.46
C ILE A 73 -8.57 9.04 -2.85
N MET A 74 -7.25 9.16 -3.07
CA MET A 74 -6.45 7.99 -3.42
C MET A 74 -6.47 6.94 -2.30
N ASP A 75 -6.28 7.39 -1.06
CA ASP A 75 -6.25 6.49 0.09
C ASP A 75 -7.61 5.84 0.37
N THR A 76 -8.73 6.54 0.17
CA THR A 76 -10.06 5.93 0.35
C THR A 76 -10.39 4.94 -0.76
N LEU A 77 -10.02 5.24 -2.01
CA LEU A 77 -10.15 4.31 -3.12
C LEU A 77 -9.26 3.08 -2.92
N GLY A 78 -8.01 3.27 -2.51
CA GLY A 78 -7.08 2.18 -2.19
C GLY A 78 -7.52 1.35 -0.98
N ALA A 79 -8.08 1.99 0.05
CA ALA A 79 -8.71 1.29 1.17
C ALA A 79 -9.84 0.37 0.70
N LEU A 80 -10.72 0.88 -0.17
CA LEU A 80 -11.81 0.09 -0.75
C LEU A 80 -11.28 -1.09 -1.57
N ALA A 81 -10.26 -0.85 -2.41
CA ALA A 81 -9.64 -1.88 -3.25
C ALA A 81 -8.99 -3.01 -2.44
N LEU A 82 -8.28 -2.67 -1.37
CA LEU A 82 -7.60 -3.63 -0.49
C LEU A 82 -8.56 -4.30 0.50
N ALA A 83 -9.60 -3.59 0.98
CA ALA A 83 -10.57 -4.13 1.93
C ALA A 83 -11.52 -5.16 1.31
N THR A 84 -11.86 -4.99 0.03
CA THR A 84 -12.84 -5.84 -0.69
C THR A 84 -12.23 -7.10 -1.29
N GLU A 85 -10.97 -7.40 -1.01
CA GLU A 85 -10.32 -8.59 -1.55
C GLU A 85 -10.90 -9.88 -0.93
N PRO A 86 -11.36 -10.85 -1.76
CA PRO A 86 -12.00 -12.06 -1.27
C PRO A 86 -11.02 -12.97 -0.50
N PRO A 87 -11.52 -13.80 0.43
CA PRO A 87 -10.70 -14.75 1.18
C PRO A 87 -9.99 -15.72 0.24
N ASN A 88 -8.68 -15.89 0.42
CA ASN A 88 -7.89 -16.90 -0.29
C ASN A 88 -7.73 -18.14 0.61
N ASP A 89 -7.98 -19.34 0.06
CA ASP A 89 -7.89 -20.61 0.80
C ASP A 89 -6.49 -20.88 1.39
N GLU A 90 -5.45 -20.30 0.82
CA GLU A 90 -4.10 -20.39 1.38
C GLU A 90 -3.94 -19.64 2.71
N MET A 91 -4.81 -18.66 3.00
CA MET A 91 -4.81 -17.93 4.28
C MET A 91 -5.27 -18.82 5.44
N MET A 92 -6.09 -19.85 5.16
CA MET A 92 -6.53 -20.81 6.17
C MET A 92 -5.43 -21.79 6.58
N LYS A 93 -4.40 -21.97 5.77
CA LYS A 93 -3.24 -22.83 6.07
C LYS A 93 -2.25 -22.18 7.04
N ARG A 94 -2.38 -20.88 7.29
CA ARG A 94 -1.53 -20.15 8.25
C ARG A 94 -2.04 -20.35 9.67
N PRO A 95 -1.13 -20.43 10.66
CA PRO A 95 -1.52 -20.46 12.07
C PRO A 95 -2.30 -19.18 12.43
N PRO A 96 -3.25 -19.25 13.37
CA PRO A 96 -3.96 -18.06 13.85
C PRO A 96 -2.96 -17.06 14.45
N THR A 97 -3.19 -15.77 14.20
CA THR A 97 -2.42 -14.69 14.82
C THR A 97 -2.56 -14.74 16.34
N GLY A 98 -1.43 -14.67 17.04
CA GLY A 98 -1.41 -14.72 18.50
C GLY A 98 -1.93 -13.42 19.11
N ARG A 99 -2.62 -13.49 20.26
CA ARG A 99 -3.10 -12.30 20.98
C ARG A 99 -2.00 -11.30 21.40
N GLY A 100 -0.75 -11.75 21.44
CA GLY A 100 0.43 -10.92 21.76
C GLY A 100 1.25 -10.49 20.55
N GLU A 101 0.84 -10.80 19.32
CA GLU A 101 1.56 -10.38 18.12
C GLU A 101 1.25 -8.91 17.79
N SER A 102 2.28 -8.15 17.44
CA SER A 102 2.10 -6.76 17.02
C SER A 102 1.28 -6.69 15.72
N PHE A 103 0.29 -5.79 15.69
CA PHE A 103 -0.57 -5.58 14.51
C PHE A 103 0.24 -5.28 13.24
N ILE A 104 1.32 -4.48 13.37
CA ILE A 104 2.29 -4.26 12.31
C ILE A 104 3.40 -5.30 12.46
N THR A 105 3.42 -6.29 11.57
CA THR A 105 4.41 -7.36 11.60
C THR A 105 5.79 -6.85 11.15
N LYS A 106 6.86 -7.58 11.49
CA LYS A 106 8.23 -7.27 11.01
C LYS A 106 8.31 -7.30 9.47
N VAL A 107 7.51 -8.16 8.84
CA VAL A 107 7.39 -8.25 7.37
C VAL A 107 6.80 -6.96 6.81
N MET A 108 5.72 -6.43 7.41
CA MET A 108 5.14 -5.14 7.03
C MET A 108 6.15 -4.01 7.20
N TRP A 109 6.86 -3.96 8.33
CA TRP A 109 7.90 -2.96 8.57
C TRP A 109 9.01 -2.97 7.52
N ARG A 110 9.51 -4.15 7.13
CA ARG A 110 10.48 -4.27 6.03
C ARG A 110 9.93 -3.67 4.74
N ASN A 111 8.69 -3.99 4.38
CA ASN A 111 8.06 -3.49 3.17
C ASN A 111 7.87 -1.95 3.22
N ILE A 112 7.36 -1.43 4.34
CA ILE A 112 7.11 -0.01 4.57
C ILE A 112 8.41 0.78 4.49
N ILE A 113 9.45 0.35 5.23
CA ILE A 113 10.73 1.06 5.27
C ILE A 113 11.42 0.99 3.90
N GLY A 114 11.45 -0.19 3.27
CA GLY A 114 12.11 -0.35 1.98
C GLY A 114 11.44 0.48 0.88
N GLN A 115 10.10 0.49 0.82
CA GLN A 115 9.36 1.33 -0.12
C GLN A 115 9.52 2.82 0.20
N SER A 116 9.45 3.19 1.48
CA SER A 116 9.64 4.59 1.89
C SER A 116 11.02 5.11 1.50
N ILE A 117 12.08 4.35 1.76
CA ILE A 117 13.46 4.74 1.39
C ILE A 117 13.57 4.92 -0.13
N TYR A 118 13.06 3.96 -0.91
CA TYR A 118 13.08 4.07 -2.36
C TYR A 118 12.38 5.34 -2.85
N GLN A 119 11.15 5.59 -2.39
CA GLN A 119 10.39 6.76 -2.81
C GLN A 119 11.05 8.07 -2.36
N LEU A 120 11.62 8.11 -1.15
CA LEU A 120 12.35 9.28 -0.65
C LEU A 120 13.60 9.57 -1.48
N VAL A 121 14.33 8.53 -1.90
CA VAL A 121 15.50 8.69 -2.77
C VAL A 121 15.06 9.21 -4.15
N VAL A 122 14.06 8.59 -4.77
CA VAL A 122 13.60 8.99 -6.12
C VAL A 122 13.04 10.40 -6.12
N LEU A 123 12.16 10.74 -5.17
CA LEU A 123 11.55 12.06 -5.08
C LEU A 123 12.57 13.11 -4.62
N GLY A 124 13.50 12.74 -3.74
CA GLY A 124 14.61 13.60 -3.35
C GLY A 124 15.55 13.91 -4.51
N VAL A 125 15.90 12.91 -5.32
CA VAL A 125 16.72 13.11 -6.54
C VAL A 125 15.98 13.99 -7.54
N LEU A 126 14.68 13.77 -7.77
CA LEU A 126 13.89 14.68 -8.60
C LEU A 126 13.87 16.10 -8.03
N MET A 127 13.75 16.25 -6.71
CA MET A 127 13.70 17.55 -6.06
C MET A 127 15.02 18.32 -6.17
N PHE A 128 16.18 17.66 -5.98
CA PHE A 128 17.49 18.33 -5.97
C PHE A 128 18.18 18.37 -7.33
N ALA A 129 17.98 17.36 -8.16
CA ALA A 129 18.67 17.19 -9.43
C ALA A 129 17.71 17.20 -10.63
N GLY A 130 16.39 17.32 -10.44
CA GLY A 130 15.42 17.23 -11.52
C GLY A 130 15.57 18.31 -12.58
N GLU A 131 15.88 19.55 -12.21
CA GLU A 131 16.10 20.65 -13.18
C GLU A 131 17.24 20.31 -14.15
N ASN A 132 18.37 19.82 -13.61
CA ASN A 132 19.56 19.46 -14.38
C ASN A 132 19.41 18.13 -15.14
N LEU A 133 18.75 17.14 -14.53
CA LEU A 133 18.60 15.80 -15.10
C LEU A 133 17.63 15.78 -16.28
N LEU A 134 16.60 16.63 -16.23
CA LEU A 134 15.54 16.70 -17.23
C LEU A 134 15.70 17.89 -18.18
N ASN A 135 16.78 18.66 -18.02
CA ASN A 135 17.14 19.82 -18.83
C ASN A 135 15.97 20.83 -18.98
N ILE A 136 15.30 21.13 -17.86
CA ILE A 136 14.14 22.01 -17.84
C ILE A 136 14.62 23.46 -17.71
N GLU A 137 14.86 24.10 -18.85
CA GLU A 137 15.24 25.51 -18.92
C GLU A 137 13.99 26.40 -19.04
N GLY A 138 13.80 27.35 -18.10
CA GLY A 138 12.75 28.36 -18.20
C GLY A 138 12.30 28.97 -16.87
N PRO A 139 11.57 30.10 -16.89
CA PRO A 139 11.06 30.77 -15.69
C PRO A 139 10.02 29.93 -14.92
N ASP A 140 9.34 28.98 -15.59
CA ASP A 140 8.35 28.09 -15.00
C ASP A 140 8.92 26.72 -14.55
N SER A 141 10.25 26.55 -14.60
CA SER A 141 10.92 25.27 -14.35
C SER A 141 10.55 24.64 -13.00
N LYS A 142 10.47 25.46 -11.93
CA LYS A 142 10.09 25.00 -10.59
C LYS A 142 8.65 24.49 -10.51
N THR A 143 7.71 25.13 -11.21
CA THR A 143 6.30 24.72 -11.21
C THR A 143 6.11 23.42 -11.98
N VAL A 144 6.80 23.27 -13.12
CA VAL A 144 6.85 22.02 -13.88
C VAL A 144 7.45 20.90 -13.03
N LEU A 145 8.56 21.18 -12.34
CA LEU A 145 9.23 20.20 -11.48
C LEU A 145 8.34 19.75 -10.31
N ASN A 146 7.68 20.68 -9.61
CA ASN A 146 6.76 20.36 -8.53
C ASN A 146 5.59 19.50 -9.03
N THR A 147 5.06 19.80 -10.23
CA THR A 147 4.01 18.98 -10.84
C THR A 147 4.52 17.59 -11.20
N LEU A 148 5.75 17.47 -11.72
CA LEU A 148 6.39 16.18 -11.99
C LEU A 148 6.63 15.37 -10.72
N ILE A 149 7.06 16.01 -9.62
CA ILE A 149 7.24 15.37 -8.32
C ILE A 149 5.89 14.85 -7.82
N PHE A 150 4.83 15.67 -7.89
CA PHE A 150 3.48 15.25 -7.55
C PHE A 150 3.00 14.07 -8.39
N ASN A 151 3.17 14.13 -9.72
CA ASN A 151 2.76 13.05 -10.61
C ASN A 151 3.53 11.76 -10.34
N SER A 152 4.85 11.85 -10.17
CA SER A 152 5.70 10.70 -9.87
C SER A 152 5.36 10.10 -8.50
N PHE A 153 5.04 10.94 -7.50
CA PHE A 153 4.58 10.49 -6.20
C PHE A 153 3.27 9.69 -6.30
N VAL A 154 2.28 10.18 -7.06
CA VAL A 154 1.01 9.49 -7.28
C VAL A 154 1.21 8.14 -7.96
N PHE A 155 2.00 8.08 -9.03
CA PHE A 155 2.29 6.79 -9.68
C PHE A 155 3.04 5.83 -8.76
N CYS A 156 4.01 6.31 -7.99
CA CYS A 156 4.67 5.50 -6.96
C CYS A 156 3.66 4.91 -5.97
N GLN A 157 2.61 5.64 -5.59
CA GLN A 157 1.56 5.11 -4.73
C GLN A 157 0.69 4.08 -5.43
N VAL A 158 0.25 4.30 -6.67
CA VAL A 158 -0.51 3.30 -7.44
C VAL A 158 0.25 1.98 -7.52
N PHE A 159 1.55 2.02 -7.79
CA PHE A 159 2.37 0.81 -7.82
C PHE A 159 2.65 0.24 -6.42
N ASN A 160 2.76 1.08 -5.40
CA ASN A 160 2.90 0.63 -4.02
C ASN A 160 1.62 -0.06 -3.48
N GLU A 161 0.44 0.37 -3.94
CA GLU A 161 -0.85 -0.27 -3.65
C GLU A 161 -0.87 -1.70 -4.19
N VAL A 162 -0.45 -1.86 -5.44
CA VAL A 162 -0.25 -3.18 -6.07
C VAL A 162 0.73 -4.03 -5.26
N ASN A 163 1.87 -3.48 -4.86
CA ASN A 163 2.83 -4.19 -3.99
C ASN A 163 2.25 -4.62 -2.63
N SER A 164 1.42 -3.77 -2.03
CA SER A 164 0.84 -3.97 -0.69
C SER A 164 -0.28 -5.00 -0.66
N ARG A 165 -0.85 -5.32 -1.83
CA ARG A 165 -1.85 -6.39 -2.01
C ARG A 165 -1.35 -7.77 -1.55
N GLU A 166 -0.05 -8.05 -1.66
CA GLU A 166 0.55 -9.31 -1.23
C GLU A 166 1.77 -9.04 -0.34
N MET A 167 1.66 -9.19 0.97
CA MET A 167 2.73 -8.77 1.92
C MET A 167 4.00 -9.63 1.84
N GLU A 168 3.89 -10.92 1.49
CA GLU A 168 5.01 -11.88 1.52
C GLU A 168 5.35 -12.46 0.14
N LYS A 169 4.37 -12.55 -0.77
CA LYS A 169 4.57 -13.24 -2.05
C LYS A 169 5.10 -12.30 -3.12
N ILE A 170 6.03 -12.82 -3.92
CA ILE A 170 6.63 -12.14 -5.06
C ILE A 170 5.64 -12.03 -6.23
N ASN A 171 4.72 -12.99 -6.37
CA ASN A 171 3.72 -13.02 -7.46
C ASN A 171 2.55 -12.04 -7.23
N ILE A 172 2.85 -10.76 -7.29
CA ILE A 172 1.90 -9.66 -7.06
C ILE A 172 0.83 -9.57 -8.16
N PHE A 173 1.17 -10.00 -9.38
CA PHE A 173 0.27 -9.97 -10.54
C PHE A 173 -0.74 -11.12 -10.57
N ARG A 174 -0.54 -12.18 -9.77
CA ARG A 174 -1.44 -13.33 -9.79
C ARG A 174 -2.79 -12.91 -9.20
N GLY A 175 -3.86 -13.05 -9.99
CA GLY A 175 -5.22 -12.67 -9.58
C GLY A 175 -5.50 -11.17 -9.57
N LEU A 176 -4.61 -10.32 -10.12
CA LEU A 176 -4.83 -8.86 -10.21
C LEU A 176 -5.95 -8.53 -11.19
N ILE A 177 -5.92 -9.18 -12.35
CA ILE A 177 -6.94 -9.06 -13.40
C ILE A 177 -8.27 -9.72 -12.98
N GLY A 178 -8.24 -10.61 -11.98
CA GLY A 178 -9.43 -11.29 -11.46
C GLY A 178 -10.28 -10.43 -10.53
N ASN A 179 -9.72 -9.38 -9.93
CA ASN A 179 -10.45 -8.47 -9.04
C ASN A 179 -10.85 -7.19 -9.78
N TRP A 180 -12.06 -7.18 -10.33
CA TRP A 180 -12.61 -6.04 -11.07
C TRP A 180 -12.71 -4.76 -10.23
N VAL A 181 -12.93 -4.86 -8.91
CA VAL A 181 -12.97 -3.70 -8.02
C VAL A 181 -11.59 -3.05 -7.92
N PHE A 182 -10.55 -3.86 -7.76
CA PHE A 182 -9.16 -3.40 -7.71
C PHE A 182 -8.74 -2.73 -9.03
N LEU A 183 -9.07 -3.36 -10.16
CA LEU A 183 -8.78 -2.78 -11.49
C LEU A 183 -9.57 -1.48 -11.72
N GLY A 184 -10.83 -1.45 -11.30
CA GLY A 184 -11.68 -0.26 -11.34
C GLY A 184 -11.08 0.90 -10.56
N VAL A 185 -10.63 0.66 -9.32
CA VAL A 185 -9.96 1.67 -8.50
C VAL A 185 -8.68 2.20 -9.14
N ILE A 186 -7.77 1.32 -9.58
CA ILE A 186 -6.53 1.77 -10.24
C ILE A 186 -6.85 2.60 -11.49
N SER A 187 -7.80 2.15 -12.31
CA SER A 187 -8.19 2.89 -13.51
C SER A 187 -8.79 4.25 -13.17
N ALA A 188 -9.64 4.33 -12.14
CA ALA A 188 -10.23 5.58 -11.67
C ALA A 188 -9.14 6.53 -11.15
N THR A 189 -8.20 6.05 -10.35
CA THR A 189 -7.08 6.85 -9.83
C THR A 189 -6.24 7.45 -10.96
N VAL A 190 -5.90 6.66 -11.99
CA VAL A 190 -5.14 7.15 -13.15
C VAL A 190 -5.95 8.18 -13.94
N VAL A 191 -7.25 7.95 -14.17
CA VAL A 191 -8.12 8.91 -14.86
C VAL A 191 -8.21 10.21 -14.10
N PHE A 192 -8.46 10.16 -12.78
CA PHE A 192 -8.50 11.37 -11.96
C PHE A 192 -7.16 12.09 -11.92
N GLN A 193 -6.04 11.36 -11.94
CA GLN A 193 -4.73 11.98 -11.98
C GLN A 193 -4.50 12.80 -13.26
N VAL A 194 -4.92 12.26 -14.42
CA VAL A 194 -4.90 13.00 -15.70
C VAL A 194 -5.87 14.19 -15.66
N VAL A 195 -7.06 14.03 -15.07
CA VAL A 195 -7.99 15.15 -14.93
C VAL A 195 -7.37 16.28 -14.08
N ILE A 196 -6.69 15.93 -13.00
CA ILE A 196 -6.09 16.90 -12.09
C ILE A 196 -4.95 17.69 -12.74
N ILE A 197 -4.06 17.02 -13.48
CA ILE A 197 -2.89 17.64 -14.08
C ILE A 197 -3.25 18.47 -15.31
N GLU A 198 -4.12 17.96 -16.19
CA GLU A 198 -4.41 18.62 -17.47
C GLU A 198 -5.53 19.66 -17.38
N PHE A 199 -6.52 19.46 -16.49
CA PHE A 199 -7.72 20.30 -16.46
C PHE A 199 -7.90 21.12 -15.17
N LEU A 200 -7.32 20.71 -14.04
CA LEU A 200 -7.47 21.39 -12.74
C LEU A 200 -6.20 22.14 -12.29
N GLY A 201 -5.36 22.55 -13.24
CA GLY A 201 -4.10 23.26 -12.97
C GLY A 201 -4.21 24.42 -11.98
N THR A 202 -5.23 25.27 -12.14
CA THR A 202 -5.48 26.44 -11.26
C THR A 202 -5.85 26.05 -9.82
N PHE A 203 -6.54 24.92 -9.62
CA PHE A 203 -6.95 24.45 -8.29
C PHE A 203 -5.85 23.65 -7.59
N ALA A 204 -5.11 22.83 -8.34
CA ALA A 204 -4.08 21.95 -7.81
C ALA A 204 -2.67 22.57 -7.82
N SER A 205 -2.54 23.80 -8.33
CA SER A 205 -1.26 24.47 -8.62
C SER A 205 -0.34 23.58 -9.47
N THR A 206 -0.91 22.98 -10.52
CA THR A 206 -0.20 22.11 -11.46
C THR A 206 -0.17 22.71 -12.85
N VAL A 207 0.80 22.30 -13.65
CA VAL A 207 0.90 22.67 -15.07
C VAL A 207 0.76 21.42 -15.95
N PRO A 208 0.15 21.51 -17.14
CA PRO A 208 0.03 20.37 -18.03
C PRO A 208 1.40 19.77 -18.37
N LEU A 209 1.54 18.46 -18.18
CA LEU A 209 2.79 17.76 -18.42
C LEU A 209 2.91 17.30 -19.87
N SER A 210 4.11 17.39 -20.43
CA SER A 210 4.44 16.71 -21.69
C SER A 210 4.38 15.19 -21.51
N TRP A 211 4.05 14.47 -22.58
CA TRP A 211 3.99 13.00 -22.59
C TRP A 211 5.30 12.33 -22.11
N GLN A 212 6.44 12.99 -22.31
CA GLN A 212 7.75 12.52 -21.84
C GLN A 212 7.80 12.47 -20.31
N PHE A 213 7.30 13.50 -19.64
CA PHE A 213 7.27 13.58 -18.18
C PHE A 213 6.27 12.58 -17.59
N TRP A 214 5.16 12.34 -18.27
CA TRP A 214 4.25 11.24 -17.94
C TRP A 214 4.95 9.88 -17.97
N LEU A 215 5.72 9.59 -19.03
CA LEU A 215 6.48 8.35 -19.11
C LEU A 215 7.55 8.23 -18.03
N VAL A 216 8.25 9.32 -17.70
CA VAL A 216 9.22 9.34 -16.59
C VAL A 216 8.52 9.01 -15.27
N SER A 217 7.39 9.65 -14.96
CA SER A 217 6.63 9.38 -13.73
C SER A 217 6.14 7.93 -13.65
N VAL A 218 5.59 7.39 -14.74
CA VAL A 218 5.15 5.99 -14.80
C VAL A 218 6.35 5.05 -14.68
N GLY A 219 7.47 5.37 -15.32
CA GLY A 219 8.71 4.60 -15.26
C GLY A 219 9.26 4.51 -13.84
N LEU A 220 9.40 5.65 -13.16
CA LEU A 220 9.80 5.73 -11.75
C LEU A 220 8.81 4.99 -10.83
N GLY A 221 7.52 5.11 -11.11
CA GLY A 221 6.50 4.33 -10.42
C GLY A 221 6.69 2.83 -10.62
N SER A 222 6.93 2.36 -11.85
CA SER A 222 7.05 0.93 -12.15
C SER A 222 8.24 0.27 -11.46
N ILE A 223 9.34 1.01 -11.26
CA ILE A 223 10.50 0.52 -10.51
C ILE A 223 10.14 0.23 -9.04
N SER A 224 9.14 0.91 -8.47
CA SER A 224 8.58 0.58 -7.14
C SER A 224 8.13 -0.88 -7.06
N LEU A 225 7.55 -1.44 -8.13
CA LEU A 225 7.16 -2.86 -8.19
C LEU A 225 8.36 -3.78 -8.09
N ILE A 226 9.45 -3.46 -8.81
CA ILE A 226 10.68 -4.25 -8.83
C ILE A 226 11.32 -4.23 -7.44
N ILE A 227 11.42 -3.04 -6.83
CA ILE A 227 11.93 -2.89 -5.47
C ILE A 227 11.06 -3.66 -4.47
N GLY A 228 9.73 -3.60 -4.61
CA GLY A 228 8.81 -4.38 -3.79
C GLY A 228 9.03 -5.89 -3.91
N ALA A 229 9.29 -6.40 -5.11
CA ALA A 229 9.65 -7.79 -5.33
C ALA A 229 11.00 -8.15 -4.67
N ILE A 230 12.02 -7.30 -4.81
CA ILE A 230 13.34 -7.49 -4.19
C ILE A 230 13.23 -7.51 -2.66
N LEU A 231 12.49 -6.57 -2.07
CA LEU A 231 12.28 -6.52 -0.62
C LEU A 231 11.64 -7.79 -0.07
N LYS A 232 10.71 -8.39 -0.84
CA LYS A 232 10.06 -9.65 -0.45
C LYS A 232 11.01 -10.85 -0.49
N CYS A 233 12.09 -10.81 -1.27
CA CYS A 233 13.13 -11.85 -1.27
C CYS A 233 13.99 -11.85 -0.01
N ILE A 234 14.03 -10.76 0.75
CA ILE A 234 14.86 -10.66 1.97
C ILE A 234 14.14 -11.38 3.12
N PRO A 235 14.62 -12.54 3.60
CA PRO A 235 13.94 -13.28 4.65
C PRO A 235 13.95 -12.47 5.95
N VAL A 236 12.78 -12.21 6.50
CA VAL A 236 12.64 -11.65 7.85
C VAL A 236 12.45 -12.82 8.78
N LYS A 237 13.30 -12.94 9.80
CA LYS A 237 13.03 -13.83 10.93
C LYS A 237 11.75 -13.34 11.62
N SER A 238 10.61 -13.86 11.20
CA SER A 238 9.41 -13.96 12.04
C SER A 238 9.89 -14.65 13.30
N GLY A 239 9.75 -14.00 14.45
CA GLY A 239 10.27 -14.55 15.70
C GLY A 239 9.84 -16.00 15.82
N GLU A 240 10.80 -16.89 16.10
CA GLU A 240 10.46 -18.25 16.51
C GLU A 240 9.40 -18.14 17.60
N ILE A 241 8.31 -18.87 17.41
CA ILE A 241 7.26 -19.03 18.39
C ILE A 241 7.90 -19.75 19.57
N SER A 242 8.49 -18.99 20.50
CA SER A 242 8.77 -19.49 21.82
C SER A 242 7.44 -19.52 22.56
N GLY A 243 6.85 -20.71 22.61
CA GLY A 243 5.71 -21.04 23.45
C GLY A 243 4.36 -20.95 22.75
N SER A 244 3.65 -22.08 22.75
CA SER A 244 2.20 -22.16 22.53
C SER A 244 1.50 -21.03 23.32
N PRO A 245 0.70 -20.15 22.69
CA PRO A 245 0.10 -19.00 23.37
C PRO A 245 -0.82 -19.39 24.54
N ASN A 246 -1.22 -20.67 24.61
CA ASN A 246 -2.19 -21.18 25.56
C ASN A 246 -1.68 -22.40 26.36
N GLY A 247 -0.39 -22.73 26.32
CA GLY A 247 0.13 -23.93 27.02
C GLY A 247 -0.36 -25.27 26.47
N TYR A 248 -1.11 -25.29 25.36
CA TYR A 248 -1.51 -26.52 24.69
C TYR A 248 -0.37 -27.02 23.81
N LYS A 249 0.14 -28.21 24.12
CA LYS A 249 0.92 -29.00 23.17
C LYS A 249 -0.02 -29.52 22.08
N PRO A 250 0.37 -29.52 20.79
CA PRO A 250 -0.37 -30.27 19.79
C PRO A 250 -0.49 -31.73 20.25
N LEU A 251 -1.69 -32.30 20.16
CA LEU A 251 -1.91 -33.71 20.47
C LEU A 251 -1.10 -34.56 19.49
N ALA A 252 -0.45 -35.60 20.01
CA ALA A 252 0.29 -36.57 19.21
C ALA A 252 -0.63 -37.14 18.11
N ASN A 253 -0.14 -37.14 16.87
CA ASN A 253 -0.89 -37.67 15.74
C ASN A 253 -0.70 -39.19 15.68
N GLY A 254 -1.41 -39.90 16.55
CA GLY A 254 -1.47 -41.36 16.51
C GLY A 254 -0.26 -42.08 17.12
N PRO A 255 -0.21 -43.42 17.01
CA PRO A 255 0.64 -44.29 17.83
C PRO A 255 2.14 -44.21 17.55
N ASP A 256 2.57 -43.40 16.58
CA ASP A 256 3.96 -43.35 16.13
C ASP A 256 4.80 -42.28 16.85
N ASP A 257 4.20 -41.51 17.77
CA ASP A 257 4.83 -40.41 18.52
C ASP A 257 5.00 -40.70 20.05
N ILE A 258 5.29 -41.95 20.43
CA ILE A 258 5.71 -42.33 21.81
C ILE A 258 7.11 -42.96 21.80
#